data_AF-A0A809RDV6-F1
#
_entry.id   AF-A0A809RDV6-F1
#
_cell.length_a   1.000
_cell.length_b   1.000
_cell.length_c   1.000
_cell.angle_alpha   90.00
_cell.angle_beta   90.00
_cell.angle_gamma   90.00
#
_symmetry.space_group_name_H-M   'P 1'
#
loop_
_entity.id
_entity.type
_entity.pdbx_description
1 polymer ?
#
loop_
_entity_poly.entity_id
_entity_poly.type
_entity_poly.pdbx_seq_one_letter_code
_entity_poly.pdbx_strand_id
1 'polypeptide(L)'
;MMNPPGDFRSRECLEVLKRADVVVTNPPFSLFREYVAQLVEHGKQFLIIGSKNAITTKEVFKLIKENKLWLGVGFNAGNATFEIPKENVRDFASGVYDEKTGLVKFRNVGWFTNMDFEERHQDIPLFKQYSPEAYPTYDNYDAIEVGKVADIPASSGTGAPQGLCSS
;
A
#
# COMPACT_ATOMS: atom_id res chain seq x y z
N MET A 1 6.39 -29.75 5.80
CA MET A 1 6.10 -29.85 4.35
C MET A 1 7.08 -28.95 3.61
N MET A 2 7.57 -29.39 2.45
CA MET A 2 8.47 -28.60 1.60
C MET A 2 7.61 -27.91 0.54
N ASN A 3 7.64 -26.58 0.45
CA ASN A 3 6.88 -25.82 -0.55
C ASN A 3 7.40 -26.11 -1.97
N PRO A 4 6.56 -26.01 -3.01
CA PRO A 4 7.00 -26.24 -4.38
C PRO A 4 8.10 -25.23 -4.79
N PRO A 5 8.97 -25.58 -5.75
CA PRO A 5 9.96 -24.66 -6.31
C PRO A 5 9.30 -23.36 -6.80
N GLY A 6 9.91 -22.22 -6.51
CA GLY A 6 9.40 -20.90 -6.89
C GLY A 6 8.34 -20.31 -5.96
N ASP A 7 7.85 -21.05 -4.95
CA ASP A 7 7.08 -20.45 -3.86
C ASP A 7 8.01 -19.60 -2.99
N PHE A 8 7.63 -18.35 -2.70
CA PHE A 8 8.44 -17.44 -1.87
C PHE A 8 8.70 -17.97 -0.45
N ARG A 9 7.92 -18.95 -0.01
CA ARG A 9 8.05 -19.65 1.28
C ARG A 9 8.93 -20.88 1.19
N SER A 10 9.41 -21.24 0.00
CA SER A 10 10.34 -22.34 -0.20
C SER A 10 11.70 -22.01 0.41
N ARG A 11 12.42 -23.05 0.84
CA ARG A 11 13.77 -22.90 1.41
C ARG A 11 14.70 -22.16 0.43
N GLU A 12 14.62 -22.48 -0.85
CA GLU A 12 15.43 -21.84 -1.89
C GLU A 12 15.17 -20.33 -1.96
N CYS A 13 13.90 -19.91 -2.06
CA CYS A 13 13.54 -18.50 -2.09
C CYS A 13 13.91 -17.76 -0.80
N LEU A 14 13.80 -18.42 0.37
CA LEU A 14 14.22 -17.84 1.64
C LEU A 14 15.74 -17.63 1.72
N GLU A 15 16.55 -18.54 1.17
CA GLU A 15 18.01 -18.35 1.12
C GLU A 15 18.40 -17.20 0.19
N VAL A 16 17.67 -16.99 -0.91
CA VAL A 16 17.84 -15.80 -1.77
C VAL A 16 17.43 -14.53 -1.01
N LEU A 17 16.26 -14.54 -0.36
CA LEU A 17 15.74 -13.42 0.41
C LEU A 17 16.74 -12.98 1.50
N LYS A 18 17.31 -13.93 2.24
CA LYS A 18 18.28 -13.62 3.31
C LYS A 18 19.48 -12.82 2.79
N ARG A 19 19.93 -13.08 1.57
CA ARG A 19 21.08 -12.41 0.93
C ARG A 19 20.73 -11.07 0.27
N ALA A 20 19.45 -10.80 0.02
CA ALA A 20 19.01 -9.57 -0.59
C ALA A 20 18.91 -8.43 0.45
N ASP A 21 19.29 -7.22 0.07
CA ASP A 21 19.05 -6.01 0.87
C ASP A 21 17.70 -5.38 0.51
N VAL A 22 17.43 -5.30 -0.80
CA VAL A 22 16.21 -4.72 -1.37
C VAL A 22 15.48 -5.76 -2.22
N VAL A 23 14.17 -5.84 -2.07
CA VAL A 23 13.29 -6.70 -2.87
C VAL A 23 12.40 -5.85 -3.77
N VAL A 24 12.52 -6.01 -5.09
CA VAL A 24 11.66 -5.35 -6.08
C VAL A 24 10.93 -6.41 -6.89
N THR A 25 9.60 -6.50 -6.76
CA THR A 25 8.85 -7.58 -7.41
C THR A 25 7.34 -7.30 -7.56
N ASN A 26 6.68 -8.13 -8.36
CA ASN A 26 5.23 -8.21 -8.52
C ASN A 26 4.72 -9.52 -7.89
N PRO A 27 4.50 -9.57 -6.56
CA PRO A 27 4.11 -10.79 -5.88
C PRO A 27 2.67 -11.20 -6.25
N PRO A 28 2.29 -12.47 -6.05
CA PRO A 28 0.91 -12.91 -6.22
C PRO A 28 -0.04 -12.11 -5.32
N PHE A 29 -1.04 -11.44 -5.90
CA PHE A 29 -1.94 -10.55 -5.14
C PHE A 29 -2.75 -11.29 -4.07
N SER A 30 -3.07 -12.58 -4.30
CA SER A 30 -3.75 -13.43 -3.32
C SER A 30 -2.93 -13.67 -2.05
N LEU A 31 -1.60 -13.65 -2.17
CA LEU A 31 -0.64 -13.90 -1.09
C LEU A 31 0.08 -12.63 -0.63
N PHE A 32 -0.37 -11.45 -1.09
CA PHE A 32 0.31 -10.17 -0.85
C PHE A 32 0.57 -9.90 0.63
N ARG A 33 -0.42 -10.16 1.50
CA ARG A 33 -0.32 -9.92 2.94
C ARG A 33 0.76 -10.78 3.61
N GLU A 34 0.79 -12.07 3.24
CA GLU A 34 1.78 -13.03 3.73
C GLU A 34 3.18 -12.67 3.22
N TYR A 35 3.28 -12.24 1.97
CA TYR A 35 4.55 -11.80 1.39
C TYR A 35 5.10 -10.54 2.07
N VAL A 36 4.27 -9.51 2.28
CA VAL A 36 4.67 -8.29 3.00
C VAL A 36 5.14 -8.63 4.42
N ALA A 37 4.40 -9.49 5.14
CA ALA A 37 4.78 -9.91 6.48
C ALA A 37 6.17 -10.56 6.49
N GLN A 38 6.46 -11.44 5.53
CA GLN A 38 7.78 -12.06 5.37
C GLN A 38 8.89 -11.03 5.11
N LEU A 39 8.66 -10.05 4.22
CA LEU A 39 9.66 -9.02 3.93
C LEU A 39 9.98 -8.17 5.17
N VAL A 40 8.95 -7.80 5.94
CA VAL A 40 9.09 -7.06 7.20
C VAL A 40 9.80 -7.89 8.27
N GLU A 41 9.45 -9.17 8.43
CA GLU A 41 10.09 -10.09 9.38
C GLU A 41 11.58 -10.28 9.10
N HIS A 42 11.95 -10.33 7.81
CA HIS A 42 13.34 -10.43 7.39
C HIS A 42 14.07 -9.09 7.30
N GLY A 43 13.45 -7.98 7.72
CA GLY A 43 14.05 -6.65 7.76
C GLY A 43 14.46 -6.12 6.39
N LYS A 44 13.71 -6.49 5.34
CA LYS A 44 14.05 -6.13 3.96
C LYS A 44 13.50 -4.76 3.60
N GLN A 45 14.28 -4.01 2.84
CA GLN A 45 13.75 -2.89 2.08
C GLN A 45 13.02 -3.44 0.86
N PHE A 46 11.92 -2.82 0.45
CA PHE A 46 11.17 -3.34 -0.69
C PHE A 46 10.41 -2.29 -1.47
N LEU A 47 10.24 -2.54 -2.78
CA LEU A 47 9.34 -1.83 -3.67
C LEU A 47 8.54 -2.87 -4.45
N ILE A 48 7.29 -3.09 -4.06
CA ILE A 48 6.47 -4.18 -4.61
C ILE A 48 5.16 -3.66 -5.18
N ILE A 49 4.67 -4.37 -6.20
CA ILE A 49 3.38 -4.09 -6.81
C ILE A 49 2.28 -4.78 -6.01
N GLY A 50 1.20 -4.07 -5.71
CA GLY A 50 0.05 -4.65 -5.04
C GLY A 50 -1.27 -4.02 -5.47
N SER A 51 -2.37 -4.69 -5.13
CA SER A 51 -3.68 -4.07 -5.23
C SER A 51 -3.85 -3.02 -4.13
N LYS A 52 -4.33 -1.82 -4.48
CA LYS A 52 -4.70 -0.76 -3.52
C LYS A 52 -5.76 -1.23 -2.51
N ASN A 53 -6.55 -2.25 -2.85
CA ASN A 53 -7.50 -2.85 -1.92
C ASN A 53 -6.81 -3.51 -0.71
N ALA A 54 -5.52 -3.83 -0.80
CA ALA A 54 -4.77 -4.38 0.33
C ALA A 54 -4.63 -3.38 1.49
N ILE A 55 -4.71 -2.07 1.23
CA ILE A 55 -4.54 -1.01 2.25
C ILE A 55 -5.50 -1.18 3.43
N THR A 56 -6.75 -1.57 3.18
CA THR A 56 -7.79 -1.68 4.21
C THR A 56 -7.74 -2.99 4.98
N THR A 57 -6.86 -3.92 4.60
CA THR A 57 -6.70 -5.19 5.33
C THR A 57 -6.03 -4.92 6.67
N LYS A 58 -6.43 -5.65 7.72
CA LYS A 58 -5.94 -5.42 9.09
C LYS A 58 -4.41 -5.51 9.17
N GLU A 59 -3.82 -6.44 8.44
CA GLU A 59 -2.38 -6.69 8.44
C GLU A 59 -1.60 -5.53 7.82
N VAL A 60 -2.03 -5.07 6.64
CA VAL A 60 -1.34 -3.98 5.93
C VAL A 60 -1.62 -2.63 6.60
N PHE A 61 -2.87 -2.36 6.99
CA PHE A 61 -3.23 -1.13 7.68
C PHE A 61 -2.43 -0.96 8.99
N LYS A 62 -2.24 -2.04 9.74
CA LYS A 62 -1.39 -2.04 10.94
C LYS A 62 0.04 -1.57 10.62
N LEU A 63 0.64 -2.09 9.55
CA LEU A 63 2.00 -1.68 9.15
C LEU A 63 2.06 -0.21 8.71
N ILE A 64 1.02 0.29 8.04
CA ILE A 64 0.92 1.72 7.69
C ILE A 64 0.84 2.57 8.95
N LYS A 65 -0.04 2.21 9.89
CA LYS A 65 -0.21 2.92 11.16
C LYS A 65 1.06 2.93 12.01
N GLU A 66 1.84 1.85 11.97
CA GLU A 66 3.12 1.72 12.66
C GLU A 66 4.31 2.34 11.88
N ASN A 67 4.04 3.04 10.77
CA ASN A 67 5.05 3.64 9.90
C ASN A 67 6.12 2.65 9.39
N LYS A 68 5.70 1.43 9.04
CA LYS A 68 6.56 0.36 8.52
C LYS A 68 6.33 0.05 7.04
N LEU A 69 5.29 0.63 6.45
CA LEU A 69 4.91 0.43 5.05
C LEU A 69 4.06 1.63 4.60
N TRP A 70 4.24 2.07 3.35
CA TRP A 70 3.45 3.13 2.73
C TRP A 70 3.32 2.88 1.22
N LEU A 71 2.47 3.68 0.58
CA LEU A 71 2.34 3.67 -0.87
C LEU A 71 3.57 4.36 -1.50
N GLY A 72 4.09 3.77 -2.57
CA GLY A 72 5.12 4.42 -3.40
C GLY A 72 4.51 5.42 -4.37
N VAL A 73 5.39 6.07 -5.13
CA VAL A 73 5.01 7.04 -6.18
C VAL A 73 4.02 6.41 -7.16
N GLY A 74 2.88 7.05 -7.40
CA GLY A 74 1.83 6.50 -8.26
C GLY A 74 2.27 6.31 -9.72
N PHE A 75 1.67 5.32 -10.40
CA PHE A 75 1.84 5.18 -11.85
C PHE A 75 1.27 6.38 -12.61
N ASN A 76 1.82 6.65 -13.80
CA ASN A 76 1.35 7.73 -14.66
C ASN A 76 -0.17 7.60 -14.94
N ALA A 77 -0.91 8.69 -14.72
CA ALA A 77 -2.37 8.75 -14.80
C ALA A 77 -3.10 7.66 -13.97
N GLY A 78 -2.44 7.13 -12.93
CA GLY A 78 -2.97 6.07 -12.06
C GLY A 78 -3.10 4.69 -12.73
N ASN A 79 -2.40 4.46 -13.85
CA ASN A 79 -2.55 3.25 -14.65
C ASN A 79 -1.29 2.40 -14.62
N ALA A 80 -1.37 1.22 -14.03
CA ALA A 80 -0.36 0.19 -14.19
C ALA A 80 -0.63 -0.58 -15.49
N THR A 81 0.37 -0.76 -16.33
CA THR A 81 0.28 -1.53 -17.58
C THR A 81 1.24 -2.71 -17.54
N PHE A 82 0.75 -3.89 -17.92
CA PHE A 82 1.54 -5.12 -17.91
C PHE A 82 1.49 -5.79 -19.29
N GLU A 83 2.61 -6.35 -19.70
CA GLU A 83 2.64 -7.30 -20.80
C GLU A 83 2.10 -8.65 -20.31
N ILE A 84 1.35 -9.34 -21.18
CA ILE A 84 0.79 -10.66 -20.90
C ILE A 84 1.13 -11.63 -22.03
N PRO A 85 1.21 -12.94 -21.74
CA PRO A 85 1.23 -13.95 -22.80
C PRO A 85 0.02 -13.79 -23.72
N LYS A 86 0.22 -13.96 -25.03
CA LYS A 86 -0.83 -13.72 -26.05
C LYS A 86 -2.02 -14.68 -25.88
N GLU A 87 -1.76 -15.87 -25.38
CA GLU A 87 -2.75 -16.88 -25.03
C GLU A 87 -3.71 -16.43 -23.92
N ASN A 88 -3.27 -15.53 -23.02
CA ASN A 88 -4.06 -15.04 -21.88
C ASN A 88 -4.93 -13.82 -22.23
N VAL A 89 -4.87 -13.30 -23.46
CA VAL A 89 -5.65 -12.10 -23.86
C VAL A 89 -7.16 -12.30 -23.61
N ARG A 90 -7.65 -13.53 -23.80
CA ARG A 90 -9.07 -13.89 -23.63
C ARG A 90 -9.51 -13.94 -22.17
N ASP A 91 -8.57 -13.94 -21.22
CA ASP A 91 -8.87 -13.97 -19.79
C ASP A 91 -9.29 -12.59 -19.26
N PHE A 92 -9.09 -11.53 -20.05
CA PHE A 92 -9.35 -10.15 -19.65
C PHE A 92 -10.65 -9.61 -20.25
N ALA A 93 -11.37 -8.82 -19.44
CA ALA A 93 -12.58 -8.13 -19.88
C ALA A 93 -12.27 -7.12 -21.00
N SER A 94 -13.26 -6.89 -21.86
CA SER A 94 -13.16 -5.89 -22.94
C SER A 94 -12.79 -4.50 -22.37
N GLY A 95 -11.79 -3.85 -22.99
CA GLY A 95 -11.27 -2.54 -22.57
C GLY A 95 -10.17 -2.58 -21.51
N VAL A 96 -9.78 -3.76 -21.01
CA VAL A 96 -8.60 -3.94 -20.15
C VAL A 96 -7.35 -4.17 -20.98
N TYR A 97 -7.44 -5.00 -22.01
CA TYR A 97 -6.38 -5.25 -22.99
C TYR A 97 -6.43 -4.22 -24.12
N ASP A 98 -5.28 -3.66 -24.46
CA ASP A 98 -5.09 -2.76 -25.60
C ASP A 98 -4.38 -3.51 -26.74
N GLU A 99 -5.12 -3.78 -27.82
CA GLU A 99 -4.60 -4.50 -28.99
C GLU A 99 -3.46 -3.77 -29.70
N LYS A 100 -3.37 -2.43 -29.59
CA LYS A 100 -2.32 -1.64 -30.25
C LYS A 100 -0.99 -1.77 -29.53
N THR A 101 -1.03 -1.82 -28.20
CA THR A 101 0.17 -1.88 -27.36
C THR A 101 0.50 -3.28 -26.88
N GLY A 102 -0.46 -4.21 -26.90
CA GLY A 102 -0.32 -5.56 -26.36
C GLY A 102 -0.34 -5.60 -24.82
N LEU A 103 -0.80 -4.53 -24.17
CA LEU A 103 -0.73 -4.38 -22.72
C LEU A 103 -2.12 -4.47 -22.07
N VAL A 104 -2.16 -4.99 -20.85
CA VAL A 104 -3.33 -4.91 -19.97
C VAL A 104 -3.19 -3.76 -18.98
N LYS A 105 -4.27 -3.04 -18.74
CA LYS A 105 -4.31 -1.85 -17.88
C LYS A 105 -5.10 -2.09 -16.60
N PHE A 106 -4.48 -1.84 -15.45
CA PHE A 106 -5.12 -1.87 -14.13
C PHE A 106 -5.07 -0.51 -13.43
N ARG A 107 -6.22 -0.09 -12.89
CA ARG A 107 -6.36 1.19 -12.15
C ARG A 107 -6.21 1.05 -10.63
N ASN A 108 -6.44 -0.15 -10.11
CA ASN A 108 -6.42 -0.47 -8.68
C ASN A 108 -5.07 -1.04 -8.23
N VAL A 109 -4.00 -0.82 -9.00
CA VAL A 109 -2.65 -1.33 -8.71
C VAL A 109 -1.74 -0.15 -8.36
N GLY A 110 -0.83 -0.35 -7.42
CA GLY A 110 0.09 0.66 -6.94
C GLY A 110 1.37 0.06 -6.36
N TRP A 111 2.37 0.91 -6.18
CA TRP A 111 3.58 0.56 -5.46
C TRP A 111 3.36 0.57 -3.95
N PHE A 112 3.97 -0.37 -3.26
CA PHE A 112 4.06 -0.46 -1.81
C PHE A 112 5.53 -0.55 -1.44
N THR A 113 5.95 0.21 -0.43
CA THR A 113 7.37 0.33 -0.06
C THR A 113 7.51 0.65 1.42
N ASN A 114 8.68 0.37 1.97
CA ASN A 114 9.15 0.87 3.27
C ASN A 114 10.44 1.72 3.12
N MET A 115 10.79 2.08 1.89
CA MET A 115 11.89 3.00 1.57
C MET A 115 11.35 4.42 1.46
N ASP A 116 12.06 5.35 2.08
CA ASP A 116 11.62 6.73 2.21
C ASP A 116 11.81 7.52 0.90
N PHE A 117 10.94 8.50 0.66
CA PHE A 117 11.01 9.37 -0.51
C PHE A 117 10.37 10.74 -0.22
N GLU A 118 10.80 11.76 -0.94
CA GLU A 118 10.49 13.17 -0.63
C GLU A 118 8.99 13.46 -0.64
N GLU A 119 8.26 12.97 -1.64
CA GLU A 119 6.81 13.21 -1.78
C GLU A 119 5.98 12.61 -0.63
N ARG A 120 6.52 11.66 0.13
CA ARG A 120 5.86 11.10 1.33
C ARG A 120 5.72 12.15 2.43
N HIS A 121 6.63 13.11 2.48
CA HIS A 121 6.70 14.15 3.51
C HIS A 121 6.03 15.46 3.08
N GLN A 122 5.28 15.45 1.97
CA GLN A 122 4.50 16.60 1.56
C GLN A 122 3.25 16.75 2.43
N ASP A 123 3.18 17.85 3.15
CA ASP A 123 2.03 18.18 3.99
C ASP A 123 0.78 18.42 3.14
N ILE A 124 -0.35 17.91 3.63
CA ILE A 124 -1.67 18.23 3.09
C ILE A 124 -2.12 19.54 3.72
N PRO A 125 -2.47 20.58 2.95
CA PRO A 125 -2.95 21.82 3.51
C PRO A 125 -4.31 21.60 4.20
N LEU A 126 -4.37 21.93 5.49
CA LEU A 126 -5.55 21.79 6.33
C LEU A 126 -6.22 23.16 6.54
N PHE A 127 -7.54 23.22 6.32
CA PHE A 127 -8.30 24.48 6.39
C PHE A 127 -9.42 24.47 7.42
N LYS A 128 -9.72 23.32 8.05
CA LYS A 128 -10.81 23.21 9.00
C LYS A 128 -10.35 23.48 10.43
N GLN A 129 -11.25 24.02 11.24
CA GLN A 129 -11.06 24.15 12.68
C GLN A 129 -11.82 23.03 13.39
N TYR A 130 -11.23 22.48 14.45
CA TYR A 130 -11.85 21.46 15.27
C TYR A 130 -13.03 22.03 16.08
N SER A 131 -14.15 21.31 16.10
CA SER A 131 -15.23 21.46 17.07
C SER A 131 -15.81 20.08 17.44
N PRO A 132 -16.15 19.80 18.70
CA PRO A 132 -16.71 18.50 19.10
C PRO A 132 -18.00 18.13 18.36
N GLU A 133 -18.80 19.11 17.96
CA GLU A 133 -20.05 18.91 17.24
C GLU A 133 -19.83 18.47 15.79
N ALA A 134 -18.78 18.99 15.14
CA ALA A 134 -18.42 18.64 13.77
C ALA A 134 -17.57 17.35 13.69
N TYR A 135 -16.87 17.01 14.77
CA TYR A 135 -15.91 15.90 14.85
C TYR A 135 -16.19 15.03 16.09
N PRO A 136 -17.29 14.27 16.10
CA PRO A 136 -17.65 13.44 17.23
C PRO A 136 -16.57 12.39 17.51
N THR A 137 -16.36 12.05 18.77
CA THR A 137 -15.41 11.01 19.20
C THR A 137 -16.06 9.63 19.15
N TYR A 138 -15.27 8.60 18.90
CA TYR A 138 -15.70 7.21 18.99
C TYR A 138 -15.71 6.71 20.44
N ASP A 139 -16.70 5.91 20.83
CA ASP A 139 -16.77 5.34 22.18
C ASP A 139 -15.71 4.26 22.43
N ASN A 140 -15.27 3.59 21.36
CA ASN A 140 -14.41 2.41 21.41
C ASN A 140 -12.96 2.68 20.95
N TYR A 141 -12.65 3.90 20.53
CA TYR A 141 -11.32 4.30 20.09
C TYR A 141 -11.03 5.74 20.50
N ASP A 142 -9.78 6.02 20.87
CA ASP A 142 -9.28 7.38 21.04
C ASP A 142 -9.07 8.04 19.66
N ALA A 143 -10.19 8.39 19.02
CA ALA A 143 -10.25 8.93 17.66
C ALA A 143 -11.49 9.82 17.47
N ILE A 144 -11.37 10.77 16.55
CA ILE A 144 -12.47 11.61 16.06
C ILE A 144 -12.96 11.10 14.70
N GLU A 145 -14.24 11.31 14.40
CA GLU A 145 -14.79 11.02 13.09
C GLU A 145 -14.45 12.11 12.07
N VAL A 146 -13.90 11.71 10.94
CA VAL A 146 -13.57 12.59 9.81
C VAL A 146 -14.00 11.90 8.53
N GLY A 147 -15.13 12.33 7.96
CA GLY A 147 -15.72 11.65 6.81
C GLY A 147 -14.94 11.81 5.50
N LYS A 148 -14.08 12.83 5.39
CA LYS A 148 -13.29 13.13 4.18
C LYS A 148 -11.94 13.74 4.53
N VAL A 149 -10.92 13.44 3.72
CA VAL A 149 -9.56 14.00 3.88
C VAL A 149 -9.56 15.53 3.92
N ALA A 150 -10.38 16.19 3.10
CA ALA A 150 -10.49 17.66 3.06
C ALA A 150 -11.07 18.27 4.35
N ASP A 151 -11.67 17.45 5.22
CA ASP A 151 -12.27 17.88 6.47
C ASP A 151 -11.35 17.67 7.67
N ILE A 152 -10.13 17.15 7.48
CA ILE A 152 -9.17 16.98 8.58
C ILE A 152 -8.91 18.36 9.24
N PRO A 153 -9.10 18.50 10.56
CA PRO A 153 -8.92 19.77 11.25
C PRO A 153 -7.42 20.10 11.41
N ALA A 154 -7.07 21.37 11.20
CA ALA A 154 -5.74 21.89 11.48
C ALA A 154 -5.45 21.84 12.98
N SER A 155 -4.24 21.44 13.38
CA SER A 155 -3.85 21.36 14.79
C SER A 155 -3.57 22.76 15.36
N SER A 156 -4.63 23.51 15.65
CA SER A 156 -4.54 24.79 16.38
C SER A 156 -5.66 24.87 17.39
N GLY A 157 -5.47 24.22 18.55
CA GLY A 157 -6.38 24.32 19.69
C GLY A 157 -6.25 23.14 20.66
N THR A 158 -6.25 23.45 21.95
CA THR A 158 -5.97 22.63 23.15
C THR A 158 -6.88 21.41 23.39
N GLY A 159 -7.23 20.62 22.37
CA GLY A 159 -8.12 19.46 22.53
C GLY A 159 -8.06 18.39 21.44
N ALA A 160 -7.20 18.51 20.42
CA ALA A 160 -6.99 17.40 19.48
C ALA A 160 -6.08 16.33 20.12
N PRO A 161 -6.41 15.02 20.04
CA PRO A 161 -5.49 13.98 20.48
C PRO A 161 -4.17 14.13 19.70
N GLN A 162 -3.07 14.26 20.44
CA GLN A 162 -1.73 14.64 19.94
C GLN A 162 -1.06 13.62 18.99
N GLY A 163 -1.82 12.73 18.34
CA GLY A 163 -1.27 11.58 17.61
C GLY A 163 -1.16 11.72 16.08
N LEU A 164 -1.63 12.81 15.47
CA LEU A 164 -1.71 12.92 14.00
C LEU A 164 -0.62 13.80 13.36
N CYS A 165 0.11 14.58 14.16
CA CYS A 165 1.18 15.45 13.69
C CYS A 165 2.39 15.30 14.62
N SER A 166 3.09 14.18 14.52
CA SER A 166 4.45 14.06 15.04
C SER A 166 5.20 13.19 14.06
N SER A 167 5.99 13.86 13.22
CA SER A 167 7.00 13.29 12.33
C SER A 167 8.11 12.59 13.11
#